data_AF-A0A9D5AXG4-F1
#
_entry.id   AF-A0A9D5AXG4-F1
#
_cell.length_a   1.000
_cell.length_b   1.000
_cell.length_c   1.000
_cell.angle_alpha   90.00
_cell.angle_beta   90.00
_cell.angle_gamma   90.00
#
_symmetry.space_group_name_H-M   'P 1'
#
loop_
_entity.id
_entity.type
_entity.pdbx_description
1 polymer ?
#
loop_
_entity_poly.entity_id
_entity_poly.type
_entity_poly.pdbx_seq_one_letter_code
_entity_poly.pdbx_strand_id
1 'polypeptide(L)'
;MKHRSCRIDLADSIKNSSVMAQYDFDNPIYQAEEESEEDCELPKELARLLKQEERVIQPHQEELEVINLGTEDAKKEIKIGAALEEKVKRGLIEMLQEYVDVFAWSYQDMPGLDTDIVVHRLPLREDCPSVKQKLRRTSPDMAVKIKEEVQKQLDAGFLAVTNYPPWSQPKR
;
A
#
# COMPACT_ATOMS: atom_id res chain seq x y z
N MET A 1 26.80 -32.31 -30.62
CA MET A 1 26.56 -32.95 -29.30
C MET A 1 25.07 -32.94 -29.04
N LYS A 2 24.49 -34.09 -28.70
CA LYS A 2 23.06 -34.36 -28.73
C LYS A 2 22.33 -33.75 -27.53
N HIS A 3 21.25 -33.02 -27.78
CA HIS A 3 20.24 -32.65 -26.80
C HIS A 3 19.64 -33.92 -26.18
N ARG A 4 19.65 -34.01 -24.85
CA ARG A 4 18.87 -35.03 -24.13
C ARG A 4 17.47 -34.47 -23.91
N SER A 5 16.57 -34.89 -24.79
CA SER A 5 15.14 -34.86 -24.57
C SER A 5 14.81 -35.97 -23.57
N CYS A 6 14.29 -35.60 -22.40
CA CYS A 6 13.70 -36.55 -21.46
C CYS A 6 12.20 -36.61 -21.73
N ARG A 7 11.77 -37.66 -22.42
CA ARG A 7 10.41 -38.21 -22.32
C ARG A 7 10.29 -38.86 -20.95
N ILE A 8 9.20 -38.57 -20.23
CA ILE A 8 8.72 -39.41 -19.14
C ILE A 8 7.26 -39.69 -19.47
N ASP A 9 6.98 -40.98 -19.60
CA ASP A 9 5.71 -41.55 -20.03
C ASP A 9 4.60 -41.38 -18.99
N LEU A 10 3.40 -41.23 -19.52
CA LEU A 10 2.13 -41.11 -18.83
C LEU A 10 1.68 -42.49 -18.33
N ALA A 11 1.82 -42.78 -17.05
CA ALA A 11 0.93 -43.63 -16.25
C ALA A 11 1.46 -43.76 -14.82
N ASP A 12 0.81 -43.09 -13.86
CA ASP A 12 0.24 -43.74 -12.66
C ASP A 12 -0.38 -42.69 -11.71
N SER A 13 -1.71 -42.57 -11.83
CA SER A 13 -2.70 -42.38 -10.76
C SER A 13 -2.31 -41.49 -9.56
N ILE A 14 -2.39 -40.16 -9.72
CA ILE A 14 -2.58 -39.24 -8.59
C ILE A 14 -4.08 -39.04 -8.40
N LYS A 15 -4.68 -39.83 -7.49
CA LYS A 15 -5.99 -39.54 -6.92
C LYS A 15 -5.85 -38.38 -5.93
N ASN A 16 -5.85 -37.15 -6.42
CA ASN A 16 -6.17 -35.99 -5.58
C ASN A 16 -7.63 -35.65 -5.80
N SER A 17 -8.45 -36.17 -4.89
CA SER A 17 -9.87 -35.86 -4.73
C SER A 17 -10.04 -34.37 -4.48
N SER A 18 -10.32 -33.61 -5.54
CA SER A 18 -10.84 -32.26 -5.45
C SER A 18 -12.29 -32.34 -4.94
N VAL A 19 -12.46 -32.27 -3.62
CA VAL A 19 -13.77 -31.96 -3.05
C VAL A 19 -13.85 -30.43 -3.01
N MET A 20 -14.26 -29.84 -4.12
CA MET A 20 -14.80 -28.48 -4.13
C MET A 20 -16.06 -28.52 -3.26
N ALA A 21 -15.99 -28.01 -2.03
CA ALA A 21 -17.17 -27.87 -1.19
C ALA A 21 -18.16 -26.95 -1.92
N GLN A 22 -19.25 -27.52 -2.42
CA GLN A 22 -20.34 -26.76 -3.01
C GLN A 22 -21.06 -26.04 -1.87
N TYR A 23 -20.95 -24.71 -1.87
CA TYR A 23 -21.63 -23.85 -0.90
C TYR A 23 -23.05 -23.60 -1.38
N ASP A 24 -24.03 -24.00 -0.58
CA ASP A 24 -25.44 -23.72 -0.80
C ASP A 24 -25.79 -22.33 -0.22
N PHE A 25 -26.25 -21.43 -1.08
CA PHE A 25 -26.55 -20.04 -0.73
C PHE A 25 -27.93 -19.86 -0.08
N ASP A 26 -28.78 -20.88 -0.11
CA ASP A 26 -30.14 -20.82 0.44
C ASP A 26 -30.23 -21.28 1.91
N ASN A 27 -29.10 -21.68 2.51
CA ASN A 27 -29.03 -22.07 3.91
C ASN A 27 -28.33 -21.00 4.76
N PRO A 28 -29.06 -20.05 5.37
CA PRO A 28 -28.46 -19.07 6.26
C PRO A 28 -27.86 -19.75 7.49
N ILE A 29 -26.57 -19.48 7.74
CA ILE A 29 -25.81 -19.93 8.92
C ILE A 29 -26.32 -19.18 10.17
N TYR A 30 -27.56 -19.42 10.57
CA TYR A 30 -28.10 -18.96 11.84
C TYR A 30 -28.97 -20.07 12.42
N GLN A 31 -28.30 -21.16 12.80
CA GLN A 31 -28.76 -22.03 13.88
C GLN A 31 -27.67 -21.96 14.96
N ALA A 32 -27.88 -21.06 15.92
CA ALA A 32 -27.14 -21.07 17.16
C ALA A 32 -27.72 -22.20 18.00
N GLU A 33 -27.18 -23.40 17.83
CA GLU A 33 -27.35 -24.48 18.79
C GLU A 33 -26.42 -24.15 19.97
N GLU A 34 -27.00 -23.92 21.15
CA GLU A 34 -26.26 -23.81 22.41
C GLU A 34 -25.60 -25.17 22.72
N GLU A 35 -24.44 -25.44 22.14
CA GLU A 35 -23.58 -26.55 22.54
C GLU A 35 -22.31 -26.00 23.18
N SER A 36 -22.29 -26.12 24.51
CA SER A 36 -21.18 -26.16 25.46
C SER A 36 -19.98 -25.21 25.27
N GLU A 37 -19.56 -24.59 26.37
CA GLU A 37 -18.23 -23.98 26.52
C GLU A 37 -17.13 -25.05 26.38
N GLU A 38 -16.92 -25.59 25.19
CA GLU A 38 -15.70 -26.31 24.85
C GLU A 38 -14.66 -25.27 24.49
N ASP A 39 -13.73 -25.05 25.42
CA ASP A 39 -12.49 -24.32 25.18
C ASP A 39 -11.87 -24.86 23.88
N CYS A 40 -12.04 -24.13 22.79
CA CYS A 40 -11.43 -24.45 21.50
C CYS A 40 -9.92 -24.23 21.64
N GLU A 41 -9.20 -25.21 22.17
CA GLU A 41 -7.75 -25.20 22.23
C GLU A 41 -7.21 -25.12 20.80
N LEU A 42 -6.63 -23.97 20.47
CA LEU A 42 -5.93 -23.78 19.21
C LEU A 42 -4.90 -24.91 19.04
N PRO A 43 -4.93 -25.67 17.93
CA PRO A 43 -3.94 -26.70 17.67
C PRO A 43 -2.52 -26.12 17.84
N LYS A 44 -1.68 -26.82 18.60
CA LYS A 44 -0.33 -26.36 19.00
C LYS A 44 0.51 -25.87 17.81
N GLU A 45 0.29 -26.43 16.64
CA GLU A 45 0.97 -26.04 15.40
C GLU A 45 0.54 -24.65 14.89
N LEU A 46 -0.77 -24.33 14.95
CA LEU A 46 -1.28 -23.00 14.61
C LEU A 46 -0.81 -21.94 15.62
N ALA A 47 -0.78 -22.29 16.91
CA ALA A 47 -0.21 -21.42 17.95
C ALA A 47 1.29 -21.15 17.71
N ARG A 48 2.04 -22.16 17.25
CA ARG A 48 3.46 -22.02 16.88
C ARG A 48 3.66 -21.12 15.67
N LEU A 49 2.82 -21.28 14.64
CA LEU A 49 2.87 -20.47 13.43
C LEU A 49 2.52 -19.01 13.70
N LEU A 50 1.47 -18.74 14.46
CA LEU A 50 1.10 -17.38 14.88
C LEU A 50 2.22 -16.72 15.68
N LYS A 51 2.86 -17.44 16.61
CA LYS A 51 3.99 -16.93 17.39
C LYS A 51 5.25 -16.67 16.54
N GLN A 52 5.41 -17.39 15.44
CA GLN A 52 6.49 -17.18 14.48
C GLN A 52 6.21 -16.01 13.54
N GLU A 53 4.94 -15.78 13.18
CA GLU A 53 4.46 -14.64 12.41
C GLU A 53 4.42 -13.34 13.25
N GLU A 54 4.25 -13.46 14.57
CA GLU A 54 4.38 -12.39 15.57
C GLU A 54 5.84 -11.92 15.77
N ARG A 55 6.78 -12.36 14.94
CA ARG A 55 8.09 -11.70 14.83
C ARG A 55 7.88 -10.30 14.30
N VAL A 56 7.60 -9.38 15.22
CA VAL A 56 7.48 -7.95 14.97
C VAL A 56 8.79 -7.52 14.31
N ILE A 57 8.70 -7.10 13.04
CA ILE A 57 9.80 -6.42 12.37
C ILE A 57 9.99 -5.13 13.16
N GLN A 58 10.95 -5.12 14.08
CA GLN A 58 11.30 -3.90 14.79
C GLN A 58 11.99 -2.98 13.79
N PRO A 59 11.58 -1.69 13.72
CA PRO A 59 12.28 -0.74 12.89
C PRO A 59 13.74 -0.70 13.34
N HIS A 60 14.66 -0.80 12.38
CA HIS A 60 16.08 -0.67 12.65
C HIS A 60 16.34 0.71 13.28
N GLN A 61 16.77 0.75 14.54
CA GLN A 61 17.10 1.98 15.24
C GLN A 61 18.53 2.39 14.87
N GLU A 62 18.65 3.17 13.80
CA GLU A 62 19.88 3.92 13.50
C GLU A 62 19.74 5.36 13.98
N GLU A 63 20.83 5.88 14.54
CA GLU A 63 20.95 7.31 14.81
C GLU A 63 21.06 8.05 13.47
N LEU A 64 20.24 9.09 13.30
CA LEU A 64 20.13 9.85 12.06
C LEU A 64 20.57 11.30 12.28
N GLU A 65 21.27 11.84 11.31
CA GLU A 65 21.70 13.23 11.27
C GLU A 65 20.95 14.00 10.18
N VAL A 66 20.51 15.22 10.51
CA VAL A 66 19.79 16.09 9.58
C VAL A 66 20.78 16.96 8.81
N ILE A 67 20.65 16.96 7.48
CA ILE A 67 21.49 17.76 6.58
C ILE A 67 20.60 18.62 5.70
N ASN A 68 20.92 19.91 5.62
CA ASN A 68 20.26 20.84 4.71
C ASN A 68 21.05 20.89 3.38
N LEU A 69 20.39 20.50 2.29
CA LEU A 69 20.92 20.58 0.92
C LEU A 69 20.58 21.91 0.22
N GLY A 70 19.76 22.74 0.84
CA GLY A 70 19.29 24.01 0.31
C GLY A 70 20.00 25.21 0.92
N THR A 71 19.36 26.38 0.84
CA THR A 71 19.86 27.61 1.46
C THR A 71 19.28 27.80 2.86
N GLU A 72 19.71 28.85 3.56
CA GLU A 72 19.14 29.21 4.87
C GLU A 72 17.67 29.62 4.76
N ASP A 73 17.29 30.30 3.68
CA ASP A 73 15.93 30.75 3.39
C ASP A 73 15.02 29.64 2.85
N ALA A 74 15.57 28.68 2.11
CA ALA A 74 14.85 27.57 1.49
C ALA A 74 15.49 26.24 1.90
N LYS A 75 15.20 25.81 3.14
CA LYS A 75 15.75 24.60 3.72
C LYS A 75 15.24 23.35 3.00
N LYS A 76 16.16 22.47 2.64
CA LYS A 76 15.91 21.17 2.00
C LYS A 76 16.55 20.08 2.84
N GLU A 77 15.84 19.71 3.91
CA GLU A 77 16.37 18.82 4.95
C GLU A 77 16.19 17.35 4.59
N ILE A 78 17.28 16.58 4.72
CA ILE A 78 17.29 15.12 4.59
C ILE A 78 17.92 14.50 5.83
N LYS A 79 17.70 13.20 6.02
CA LYS A 79 18.30 12.44 7.12
C LYS A 79 19.23 11.37 6.58
N ILE A 80 20.45 11.32 7.08
CA ILE A 80 21.43 10.26 6.77
C ILE A 80 21.90 9.58 8.05
N GLY A 81 22.44 8.36 7.96
CA GLY A 81 22.96 7.65 9.13
C GLY A 81 24.11 8.40 9.80
N ALA A 82 24.02 8.62 11.11
CA ALA A 82 25.05 9.30 11.89
C ALA A 82 26.32 8.44 12.05
N ALA A 83 26.19 7.12 11.96
CA ALA A 83 27.30 6.17 12.08
C ALA A 83 28.10 5.96 10.76
N LEU A 84 27.84 6.75 9.72
CA LEU A 84 28.57 6.65 8.45
C LEU A 84 30.02 7.12 8.61
N GLU A 85 30.95 6.42 7.94
CA GLU A 85 32.34 6.87 7.88
C GLU A 85 32.42 8.25 7.21
N GLU A 86 33.17 9.18 7.80
CA GLU A 86 33.29 10.58 7.33
C GLU A 86 33.60 10.72 5.83
N LYS A 87 34.41 9.82 5.28
CA LYS A 87 34.72 9.82 3.84
C LYS A 87 33.49 9.49 3.00
N VAL A 88 32.72 8.49 3.40
CA VAL A 88 31.49 8.05 2.72
C VAL A 88 30.41 9.10 2.89
N LYS A 89 30.25 9.61 4.11
CA LYS A 89 29.29 10.66 4.46
C LYS A 89 29.47 11.89 3.57
N ARG A 90 30.69 12.39 3.43
CA ARG A 90 30.98 13.54 2.55
C ARG A 90 30.63 13.26 1.09
N GLY A 91 31.04 12.12 0.54
CA GLY A 91 30.72 11.77 -0.85
C GLY A 91 29.22 11.62 -1.10
N LEU A 92 28.48 11.09 -0.12
CA LEU A 92 27.02 11.00 -0.15
C LEU A 92 26.39 12.40 -0.17
N ILE A 93 26.85 13.32 0.68
CA ILE A 93 26.35 14.70 0.72
C ILE A 93 26.63 15.43 -0.60
N GLU A 94 27.84 15.32 -1.13
CA GLU A 94 28.22 15.94 -2.42
C GLU A 94 27.30 15.44 -3.56
N MET A 95 27.07 14.13 -3.63
CA MET A 95 26.13 13.55 -4.60
C MET A 95 24.70 14.05 -4.39
N LEU A 96 24.20 14.10 -3.15
CA LEU A 96 22.85 14.55 -2.87
C LEU A 96 22.66 16.05 -3.17
N GLN A 97 23.71 16.86 -3.03
CA GLN A 97 23.73 18.26 -3.45
C GLN A 97 23.72 18.40 -4.99
N GLU A 98 24.44 17.54 -5.71
CA GLU A 98 24.43 17.51 -7.18
C GLU A 98 23.05 17.20 -7.75
N TYR A 99 22.31 16.27 -7.10
CA TYR A 99 20.97 15.83 -7.52
C TYR A 99 19.85 16.43 -6.65
N VAL A 100 20.03 17.64 -6.13
CA VAL A 100 19.04 18.29 -5.26
C VAL A 100 17.70 18.57 -5.98
N ASP A 101 17.71 18.66 -7.30
CA ASP A 101 16.56 18.92 -8.18
C ASP A 101 15.74 17.67 -8.51
N VAL A 102 16.28 16.46 -8.26
CA VAL A 102 15.56 15.19 -8.48
C VAL A 102 14.49 14.95 -7.41
N PHE A 103 14.62 15.59 -6.24
CA PHE A 103 13.68 15.45 -5.14
C PHE A 103 12.53 16.44 -5.23
N ALA A 104 11.35 15.99 -4.79
CA ALA A 104 10.19 16.85 -4.60
C ALA A 104 10.21 17.49 -3.21
N TRP A 105 10.56 18.77 -3.12
CA TRP A 105 10.58 19.53 -1.86
C TRP A 105 9.21 20.11 -1.51
N SER A 106 8.40 20.33 -2.54
CA SER A 106 7.03 20.80 -2.48
C SER A 106 6.17 20.07 -3.51
N TYR A 107 4.85 20.25 -3.42
CA TYR A 107 3.95 19.71 -4.44
C TYR A 107 4.16 20.32 -5.83
N GLN A 108 4.74 21.52 -5.93
CA GLN A 108 5.03 22.16 -7.22
C GLN A 108 6.18 21.47 -7.97
N ASP A 109 7.08 20.79 -7.24
CA ASP A 109 8.22 20.07 -7.79
C ASP A 109 7.85 18.69 -8.36
N MET A 110 6.58 18.27 -8.22
CA MET A 110 6.06 17.05 -8.83
C MET A 110 5.08 17.39 -9.97
N PRO A 111 5.53 18.00 -11.09
CA PRO A 111 4.65 18.14 -12.24
C PRO A 111 4.20 16.74 -12.65
N GLY A 112 2.90 16.49 -12.61
CA GLY A 112 2.34 15.22 -13.03
C GLY A 112 2.70 14.90 -14.49
N LEU A 113 2.39 13.69 -14.93
CA LEU A 113 2.48 13.37 -16.35
C LEU A 113 1.48 14.22 -17.12
N ASP A 114 1.90 14.72 -18.28
CA ASP A 114 1.02 15.45 -19.18
C ASP A 114 -0.15 14.53 -19.59
N THR A 115 -1.37 14.99 -19.29
CA THR A 115 -2.59 14.26 -19.59
C THR A 115 -2.85 14.14 -21.09
N ASP A 116 -2.22 14.97 -21.93
CA ASP A 116 -2.28 14.81 -23.38
C ASP A 116 -1.40 13.65 -23.87
N ILE A 117 -0.39 13.26 -23.08
CA ILE A 117 0.53 12.17 -23.40
C ILE A 117 0.02 10.83 -22.84
N VAL A 118 -0.36 10.81 -21.56
CA VAL A 118 -0.79 9.57 -20.88
C VAL A 118 -2.00 9.83 -19.99
N VAL A 119 -3.08 9.08 -20.25
CA VAL A 119 -4.25 8.99 -19.36
C VAL A 119 -4.53 7.53 -19.04
N HIS A 120 -4.67 7.23 -17.75
CA HIS A 120 -5.21 5.94 -17.34
C HIS A 120 -6.73 5.96 -17.42
N ARG A 121 -7.30 5.03 -18.20
CA ARG A 121 -8.75 4.78 -18.24
C ARG A 121 -9.06 3.54 -17.41
N LEU A 122 -9.91 3.70 -16.40
CA LEU A 122 -10.48 2.58 -15.65
C LEU A 122 -11.66 2.02 -16.46
N PRO A 123 -11.55 0.81 -17.05
CA PRO A 123 -12.67 0.20 -17.75
C PRO A 123 -13.76 -0.17 -16.73
N LEU A 124 -14.97 0.31 -16.96
CA LEU A 124 -16.16 -0.05 -16.19
C LEU A 124 -17.08 -0.91 -17.06
N ARG A 125 -17.78 -1.86 -16.44
CA ARG A 125 -18.84 -2.59 -17.14
C ARG A 125 -20.03 -1.65 -17.35
N GLU A 126 -20.66 -1.72 -18.51
CA GLU A 126 -21.81 -0.86 -18.86
C GLU A 126 -23.03 -1.07 -17.94
N ASP A 127 -23.14 -2.25 -17.32
CA ASP A 127 -24.23 -2.64 -16.44
C ASP A 127 -23.98 -2.32 -14.95
N CYS A 128 -22.86 -1.68 -14.60
CA CYS A 128 -22.57 -1.31 -13.21
C CYS A 128 -23.15 0.07 -12.85
N PRO A 129 -24.14 0.16 -11.94
CA PRO A 129 -24.67 1.43 -11.48
C PRO A 129 -23.66 2.18 -10.60
N SER A 130 -23.70 3.51 -10.68
CA SER A 130 -22.91 4.37 -9.80
C SER A 130 -23.43 4.31 -8.35
N VAL A 131 -22.55 4.07 -7.39
CA VAL A 131 -22.89 4.05 -5.95
C VAL A 131 -22.29 5.29 -5.28
N LYS A 132 -23.09 6.06 -4.53
CA LYS A 132 -22.63 7.17 -3.70
C LYS A 132 -22.38 6.70 -2.27
N GLN A 133 -21.12 6.73 -1.82
CA GLN A 133 -20.78 6.49 -0.43
C GLN A 133 -21.10 7.68 0.46
N LYS A 134 -21.58 7.36 1.68
CA LYS A 134 -21.79 8.35 2.73
C LYS A 134 -20.43 8.85 3.25
N LEU A 135 -20.30 10.16 3.40
CA LEU A 135 -19.12 10.77 4.00
C LEU A 135 -18.93 10.25 5.44
N ARG A 136 -17.70 9.84 5.76
CA ARG A 136 -17.34 9.42 7.12
C ARG A 136 -17.14 10.66 8.01
N ARG A 137 -17.49 10.54 9.30
CA ARG A 137 -17.24 11.62 10.26
C ARG A 137 -15.76 11.68 10.58
N THR A 138 -15.16 12.85 10.41
CA THR A 138 -13.80 13.18 10.84
C THR A 138 -13.85 14.00 12.13
N SER A 139 -12.85 13.86 12.99
CA SER A 139 -12.72 14.72 14.17
C SER A 139 -12.41 16.17 13.73
N PRO A 140 -12.82 17.19 14.51
CA PRO A 140 -12.58 18.59 14.16
C PRO A 140 -11.10 18.92 13.91
N ASP A 141 -10.20 18.44 14.77
CA ASP A 141 -8.76 18.68 14.65
C ASP A 141 -8.17 18.10 13.36
N MET A 142 -8.65 16.92 12.95
CA MET A 142 -8.25 16.31 11.69
C MET A 142 -8.86 17.02 10.49
N ALA A 143 -10.09 17.53 10.60
CA ALA A 143 -10.75 18.24 9.52
C ALA A 143 -9.98 19.51 9.11
N VAL A 144 -9.39 20.23 10.07
CA VAL A 144 -8.55 21.41 9.80
C VAL A 144 -7.31 21.00 9.00
N LYS A 145 -6.58 19.98 9.45
CA LYS A 145 -5.39 19.47 8.75
C LYS A 145 -5.70 18.96 7.34
N ILE A 146 -6.80 18.22 7.20
CA ILE A 146 -7.25 17.73 5.89
C ILE A 146 -7.56 18.90 4.96
N LYS A 147 -8.23 19.95 5.46
CA LYS A 147 -8.55 21.12 4.66
C LYS A 147 -7.29 21.83 4.17
N GLU A 148 -6.32 22.04 5.04
CA GLU A 148 -5.02 22.64 4.67
C GLU A 148 -4.30 21.80 3.61
N GLU A 149 -4.30 20.48 3.77
CA GLU A 149 -3.62 19.58 2.86
C GLU A 149 -4.31 19.48 1.49
N VAL A 150 -5.65 19.42 1.46
CA VAL A 150 -6.44 19.47 0.23
C VAL A 150 -6.21 20.79 -0.51
N GLN A 151 -6.11 21.91 0.20
CA GLN A 151 -5.83 23.20 -0.42
C GLN A 151 -4.47 23.19 -1.12
N LYS A 152 -3.41 22.68 -0.48
CA LYS A 152 -2.10 22.56 -1.12
C LYS A 152 -2.14 21.72 -2.40
N GLN A 153 -2.89 20.62 -2.39
CA GLN A 153 -3.03 19.75 -3.57
C GLN A 153 -3.87 20.38 -4.70
N LEU A 154 -4.86 21.22 -4.35
CA LEU A 154 -5.58 22.05 -5.32
C LEU A 154 -4.66 23.09 -5.94
N ASP A 155 -3.87 23.79 -5.13
CA ASP A 155 -2.95 24.82 -5.60
C ASP A 155 -1.84 24.23 -6.50
N ALA A 156 -1.43 22.98 -6.26
CA ALA A 156 -0.52 22.23 -7.10
C ALA A 156 -1.16 21.63 -8.37
N GLY A 157 -2.49 21.69 -8.51
CA GLY A 157 -3.21 21.15 -9.66
C GLY A 157 -3.41 19.63 -9.68
N PHE A 158 -3.09 18.91 -8.60
CA PHE A 158 -3.36 17.46 -8.50
C PHE A 158 -4.83 17.16 -8.28
N LEU A 159 -5.52 18.04 -7.56
CA LEU A 159 -6.96 17.96 -7.37
C LEU A 159 -7.65 19.02 -8.22
N ALA A 160 -8.83 18.66 -8.73
CA ALA A 160 -9.71 19.59 -9.41
C ALA A 160 -11.14 19.41 -8.87
N VAL A 161 -11.88 20.50 -8.76
CA VAL A 161 -13.30 20.45 -8.40
C VAL A 161 -14.08 19.96 -9.61
N THR A 162 -14.86 18.90 -9.43
CA THR A 162 -15.65 18.30 -10.51
C THR A 162 -17.11 18.18 -10.07
N ASN A 163 -18.03 18.30 -11.03
CA ASN A 163 -19.45 18.00 -10.82
C ASN A 163 -19.75 16.63 -11.43
N TYR A 164 -19.52 15.56 -10.68
CA TYR A 164 -19.90 14.21 -11.10
C TYR A 164 -21.35 13.87 -10.71
N PRO A 165 -22.06 13.01 -11.49
CA PRO A 165 -23.22 12.24 -11.02
C PRO A 165 -22.83 11.32 -9.82
N PRO A 166 -23.75 10.56 -9.20
CA PRO A 166 -23.52 9.91 -7.89
C PRO A 166 -22.47 8.76 -7.91
N TRP A 167 -21.18 9.09 -8.04
CA TRP A 167 -20.04 8.18 -7.91
C TRP A 167 -19.32 8.43 -6.58
N SER A 168 -19.17 7.39 -5.76
CA SER A 168 -18.07 7.20 -4.82
C SER A 168 -18.10 5.80 -4.18
N GLN A 169 -17.16 4.97 -4.64
CA GLN A 169 -16.54 3.76 -4.08
C GLN A 169 -17.38 2.52 -3.67
N PRO A 170 -16.87 1.28 -3.90
CA PRO A 170 -17.53 0.05 -3.48
C PRO A 170 -17.58 -0.06 -1.94
N LYS A 171 -18.72 -0.50 -1.39
CA LYS A 171 -18.75 -1.01 -0.02
C LYS A 171 -17.87 -2.27 0.05
N ARG A 172 -16.95 -2.32 1.01
CA ARG A 172 -16.36 -3.59 1.47
C ARG A 172 -17.39 -4.34 2.30
#